data_AF-A0A8S3R572-F1
#
_entry.id   AF-A0A8S3R572-F1
#
_cell.length_a   1.000
_cell.length_b   1.000
_cell.length_c   1.000
_cell.angle_alpha   90.00
_cell.angle_beta   90.00
_cell.angle_gamma   90.00
#
_symmetry.space_group_name_H-M   'P 1'
#
loop_
_entity.id
_entity.type
_entity.pdbx_description
1 polymer ?
#
loop_
_entity_poly.entity_id
_entity_poly.type
_entity_poly.pdbx_seq_one_letter_code
_entity_poly.pdbx_strand_id
1 'polypeptide(L)'
;MINPIMRIEPAVLLCVVVVLERLCSNTKTYRDVHCCDGWEGYTCDVPICDPPCNGGETCYGPDTCRCSNKTVEGVCSGHACFPPCQHGGECYEQNRCSCRLGYAGDFCDVNPSDIIFVVDESGSVGDDYFRVTMEYLANAVNRLPVGYDLLRIGLALFSGSARKSFDLDNHFSKEQMTDAILETYFGSGGTYIDGALGYTCENMFQLTTGDRPYAKNILVLITDGQSSEVNKPGLLKCNNKNVTIIGIGIGSNIDEYQLRSLVSKPEYYFDTTYDNLDTTLPELLKTITDFCPPGCKNGGTCISRGKCQCPNGYAGLLCETKVTCSPGCKNNGICYNTNKCSCLIGYGGASCTIPICNPECKNNGTCSEPDICVCEKGYEGGLCEVNRKYNQNLKFLAVNLTIEKCLIISERMWFPQVKEYFSISYQINV
;
A
#
# COMPACT_ATOMS: atom_id res chain seq x y z
N MET A 1 -0.57 59.49 -30.99
CA MET A 1 -0.18 58.23 -31.64
C MET A 1 1.03 57.67 -30.91
N ILE A 2 0.89 56.42 -30.44
CA ILE A 2 1.92 55.47 -30.01
C ILE A 2 2.71 55.80 -28.72
N ASN A 3 2.44 54.95 -27.72
CA ASN A 3 3.11 54.76 -26.43
C ASN A 3 4.61 54.42 -26.62
N PRO A 4 5.56 54.97 -25.84
CA PRO A 4 6.89 54.40 -25.76
C PRO A 4 6.90 53.27 -24.73
N ILE A 5 7.30 52.09 -25.19
CA ILE A 5 7.59 50.90 -24.40
C ILE A 5 8.62 51.27 -23.32
N MET A 6 8.24 51.12 -22.04
CA MET A 6 9.17 51.17 -20.91
C MET A 6 10.19 50.04 -21.09
N ARG A 7 11.45 50.40 -21.40
CA ARG A 7 12.57 49.46 -21.33
C ARG A 7 12.88 49.19 -19.85
N ILE A 8 12.62 47.97 -19.41
CA ILE A 8 13.04 47.47 -18.12
C ILE A 8 14.56 47.20 -18.19
N GLU A 9 15.33 47.77 -17.26
CA GLU A 9 16.78 47.54 -17.19
C GLU A 9 17.09 46.05 -16.90
N PRO A 10 18.16 45.47 -17.47
CA PRO A 10 18.51 44.05 -17.30
C PRO A 10 18.64 43.62 -15.82
N ALA A 11 19.05 44.53 -14.94
CA ALA A 11 19.18 44.28 -13.51
C ALA A 11 17.83 44.14 -12.78
N VAL A 12 16.79 44.84 -13.25
CA VAL A 12 15.43 44.75 -12.69
C VAL A 12 14.78 43.43 -13.09
N LEU A 13 15.00 43.00 -14.35
CA LEU A 13 14.56 41.69 -14.83
C LEU A 13 15.24 40.55 -14.07
N LEU A 14 16.54 40.68 -13.79
CA LEU A 14 17.32 39.69 -13.03
C LEU A 14 16.84 39.56 -11.58
N CYS A 15 16.50 40.67 -10.91
CA CYS A 15 15.95 40.63 -9.55
C CYS A 15 14.57 39.98 -9.49
N VAL A 16 13.69 40.23 -10.46
CA VAL A 16 12.35 39.62 -10.51
C VAL A 16 12.44 38.11 -10.83
N VAL A 17 13.33 37.72 -11.74
CA VAL A 17 13.58 36.31 -12.07
C VAL A 17 14.17 35.54 -10.88
N VAL A 18 15.13 36.11 -10.16
CA VAL A 18 15.75 35.45 -8.99
C VAL A 18 14.76 35.27 -7.82
N VAL A 19 13.80 36.18 -7.66
CA VAL A 19 12.74 36.06 -6.64
C VAL A 19 11.67 35.04 -7.07
N LEU A 20 11.29 35.00 -8.36
CA LEU A 20 10.30 34.04 -8.88
C LEU A 20 10.85 32.61 -8.98
N GLU A 21 12.11 32.41 -9.36
CA GLU A 21 12.77 31.10 -9.40
C GLU A 21 13.00 30.48 -8.02
N ARG A 22 13.04 31.31 -6.95
CA ARG A 22 13.07 30.82 -5.57
C ARG A 22 11.69 30.43 -5.02
N LEU A 23 10.61 30.86 -5.67
CA LEU A 23 9.23 30.65 -5.20
C LEU A 23 8.44 29.65 -6.06
N CYS A 24 8.82 29.45 -7.32
CA CYS A 24 8.12 28.58 -8.27
C CYS A 24 9.09 27.67 -9.03
N SER A 25 8.68 26.43 -9.30
CA SER A 25 9.52 25.43 -9.98
C SER A 25 9.75 25.70 -11.47
N ASN A 26 8.85 26.45 -12.14
CA ASN A 26 8.90 26.83 -13.55
C ASN A 26 8.09 28.12 -13.80
N THR A 27 8.44 28.89 -14.83
CA THR A 27 7.71 30.10 -15.25
C THR A 27 7.36 30.07 -16.74
N LYS A 28 6.23 30.68 -17.13
CA LYS A 28 5.81 30.86 -18.52
C LYS A 28 5.66 32.34 -18.85
N THR A 29 6.02 32.70 -20.09
CA THR A 29 5.92 34.07 -20.60
C THR A 29 4.60 34.29 -21.29
N TYR A 30 3.77 35.21 -20.78
CA TYR A 30 2.54 35.65 -21.43
C TYR A 30 2.57 37.17 -21.61
N ARG A 31 2.57 37.65 -22.86
CA ARG A 31 2.64 39.08 -23.23
C ARG A 31 3.62 39.90 -22.36
N ASP A 32 4.87 39.44 -22.30
CA ASP A 32 5.99 40.05 -21.56
C ASP A 32 5.87 40.03 -20.02
N VAL A 33 4.94 39.25 -19.46
CA VAL A 33 4.83 38.98 -18.01
C VAL A 33 5.19 37.51 -17.75
N HIS A 34 6.05 37.26 -16.75
CA HIS A 34 6.44 35.91 -16.33
C HIS A 34 5.58 35.47 -15.15
N CYS A 35 4.65 34.54 -15.37
CA CYS A 35 3.83 33.95 -14.32
C CYS A 35 4.31 32.53 -14.00
N CYS A 36 4.04 32.08 -12.77
CA CYS A 36 4.26 30.69 -12.40
C CYS A 36 3.34 29.76 -13.19
N ASP A 37 3.78 28.51 -13.41
CA ASP A 37 2.96 27.51 -14.11
C ASP A 37 1.54 27.41 -13.51
N GLY A 38 0.53 27.47 -14.39
CA GLY A 38 -0.88 27.42 -14.01
C GLY A 38 -1.53 28.77 -13.69
N TRP A 39 -0.84 29.90 -13.87
CA TRP A 39 -1.38 31.26 -13.68
C TRP A 39 -1.18 32.14 -14.91
N GLU A 40 -2.12 33.06 -15.14
CA GLU A 40 -2.15 34.04 -16.22
C GLU A 40 -2.62 35.43 -15.76
N GLY A 41 -2.74 36.35 -16.72
CA GLY A 41 -3.16 37.73 -16.49
C GLY A 41 -1.99 38.70 -16.29
N TYR A 42 -2.29 40.00 -16.36
CA TYR A 42 -1.28 41.06 -16.22
C TYR A 42 -0.65 41.13 -14.83
N THR A 43 -1.33 40.56 -13.84
CA THR A 43 -0.95 40.53 -12.42
C THR A 43 -0.64 39.13 -11.90
N CYS A 44 -0.66 38.10 -12.78
CA CYS A 44 -0.43 36.68 -12.43
C CYS A 44 -1.32 36.15 -11.30
N ASP A 45 -2.56 36.61 -11.23
CA ASP A 45 -3.57 36.29 -10.21
C ASP A 45 -4.79 35.56 -10.79
N VAL A 46 -4.80 35.28 -12.10
CA VAL A 46 -5.85 34.52 -12.77
C VAL A 46 -5.38 33.07 -12.93
N PRO A 47 -6.04 32.08 -12.32
CA PRO A 47 -5.64 30.69 -12.45
C PRO A 47 -6.07 30.10 -13.80
N ILE A 48 -5.23 29.25 -14.39
CA ILE A 48 -5.52 28.45 -15.58
C ILE A 48 -6.02 27.08 -15.13
N CYS A 49 -7.15 26.65 -15.68
CA CYS A 49 -7.69 25.30 -15.52
C CYS A 49 -7.78 24.63 -16.90
N ASP A 50 -7.01 23.56 -17.14
CA ASP A 50 -7.02 22.78 -18.38
C ASP A 50 -7.15 21.26 -18.05
N PRO A 51 -8.34 20.65 -18.25
CA PRO A 51 -9.50 21.17 -18.98
C PRO A 51 -10.31 22.23 -18.20
N PRO A 52 -11.08 23.10 -18.91
CA PRO A 52 -11.88 24.14 -18.28
C PRO A 52 -12.96 23.57 -17.35
N CYS A 53 -13.23 24.28 -16.24
CA CYS A 53 -14.30 23.92 -15.30
C CYS A 53 -15.67 23.90 -15.99
N ASN A 54 -16.38 22.78 -15.93
CA ASN A 54 -17.69 22.61 -16.57
C ASN A 54 -18.84 23.10 -15.67
N GLY A 55 -19.96 23.51 -16.28
CA GLY A 55 -21.22 23.75 -15.55
C GLY A 55 -21.40 25.14 -14.91
N GLY A 56 -20.60 26.15 -15.28
CA GLY A 56 -20.74 27.52 -14.77
C GLY A 56 -19.96 27.81 -13.48
N GLU A 57 -19.00 26.96 -13.14
CA GLU A 57 -18.17 27.08 -11.93
C GLU A 57 -16.88 27.91 -12.16
N THR A 58 -16.29 28.41 -11.08
CA THR A 58 -15.11 29.30 -11.10
C THR A 58 -13.79 28.56 -10.82
N CYS A 59 -12.80 28.72 -11.70
CA CYS A 59 -11.40 28.35 -11.48
C CYS A 59 -10.80 29.26 -10.39
N TYR A 60 -10.22 28.70 -9.33
CA TYR A 60 -9.69 29.47 -8.20
C TYR A 60 -8.24 29.12 -7.81
N GLY A 61 -7.65 28.15 -8.52
CA GLY A 61 -6.24 27.81 -8.49
C GLY A 61 -5.87 27.00 -9.74
N PRO A 62 -4.58 26.83 -10.08
CA PRO A 62 -4.12 26.02 -11.19
C PRO A 62 -4.80 24.66 -11.20
N ASP A 63 -5.49 24.33 -12.28
CA ASP A 63 -6.25 23.07 -12.45
C ASP A 63 -7.18 22.75 -11.26
N THR A 64 -7.66 23.78 -10.57
CA THR A 64 -8.48 23.65 -9.35
C THR A 64 -9.79 24.42 -9.49
N CYS A 65 -10.90 23.68 -9.63
CA CYS A 65 -12.27 24.20 -9.77
C CYS A 65 -13.02 24.22 -8.43
N ARG A 66 -13.76 25.31 -8.15
CA ARG A 66 -14.53 25.47 -6.89
C ARG A 66 -15.91 24.83 -7.05
N CYS A 67 -16.04 23.53 -6.77
CA CYS A 67 -17.34 22.86 -6.84
C CYS A 67 -18.25 23.29 -5.65
N SER A 68 -19.55 23.46 -5.90
CA SER A 68 -20.53 23.76 -4.83
C SER A 68 -20.79 22.57 -3.88
N ASN A 69 -20.33 21.36 -4.24
CA ASN A 69 -20.28 20.18 -3.38
C ASN A 69 -19.04 19.31 -3.72
N LYS A 70 -18.01 19.45 -2.88
CA LYS A 70 -16.81 18.63 -2.59
C LYS A 70 -16.08 17.85 -3.72
N THR A 71 -14.75 17.99 -3.70
CA THR A 71 -13.75 17.63 -4.73
C THR A 71 -13.04 16.28 -4.51
N VAL A 72 -12.65 15.60 -5.60
CA VAL A 72 -11.41 14.80 -5.72
C VAL A 72 -10.70 15.25 -7.01
N GLU A 73 -9.43 15.68 -6.91
CA GLU A 73 -8.52 16.00 -8.03
C GLU A 73 -9.13 16.84 -9.18
N GLY A 74 -9.94 17.85 -8.87
CA GLY A 74 -10.40 18.83 -9.87
C GLY A 74 -11.49 18.35 -10.83
N VAL A 75 -12.00 17.12 -10.71
CA VAL A 75 -13.08 16.61 -11.56
C VAL A 75 -14.40 16.56 -10.78
N CYS A 76 -15.32 17.49 -11.06
CA CYS A 76 -16.63 17.54 -10.43
C CYS A 76 -17.62 16.59 -11.14
N SER A 77 -17.63 15.29 -10.82
CA SER A 77 -18.75 14.36 -11.13
C SER A 77 -18.58 12.95 -10.53
N GLY A 78 -19.53 12.51 -9.69
CA GLY A 78 -19.71 11.11 -9.30
C GLY A 78 -19.24 10.76 -7.88
N HIS A 79 -19.87 9.74 -7.27
CA HIS A 79 -19.48 9.20 -5.97
C HIS A 79 -17.98 8.85 -5.95
N ALA A 80 -17.27 9.23 -4.89
CA ALA A 80 -15.85 8.96 -4.74
C ALA A 80 -15.62 7.83 -3.73
N CYS A 81 -14.82 6.85 -4.14
CA CYS A 81 -14.40 5.72 -3.31
C CYS A 81 -12.91 5.89 -2.98
N PHE A 82 -12.57 5.80 -1.70
CA PHE A 82 -11.19 5.78 -1.23
C PHE A 82 -10.97 4.56 -0.31
N PRO A 83 -10.17 3.57 -0.72
CA PRO A 83 -9.43 3.46 -1.99
C PRO A 83 -10.33 3.38 -3.25
N PRO A 84 -9.78 3.65 -4.45
CA PRO A 84 -10.55 3.54 -5.68
C PRO A 84 -10.97 2.09 -5.95
N CYS A 85 -12.13 1.93 -6.59
CA CYS A 85 -12.62 0.64 -7.05
C CYS A 85 -11.61 -0.01 -8.00
N GLN A 86 -11.28 -1.28 -7.76
CA GLN A 86 -10.32 -2.05 -8.55
C GLN A 86 -10.99 -2.73 -9.74
N HIS A 87 -10.19 -3.22 -10.67
CA HIS A 87 -10.62 -4.06 -11.80
C HIS A 87 -11.75 -3.45 -12.67
N GLY A 88 -11.80 -2.12 -12.76
CA GLY A 88 -12.81 -1.40 -13.53
C GLY A 88 -14.20 -1.42 -12.90
N GLY A 89 -14.29 -1.64 -11.58
CA GLY A 89 -15.50 -1.40 -10.81
C GLY A 89 -15.86 0.09 -10.77
N GLU A 90 -17.16 0.37 -10.66
CA GLU A 90 -17.70 1.74 -10.67
C GLU A 90 -18.12 2.15 -9.26
N CYS A 91 -17.66 3.32 -8.81
CA CYS A 91 -18.09 3.85 -7.53
C CYS A 91 -19.52 4.41 -7.67
N TYR A 92 -20.47 3.82 -6.95
CA TYR A 92 -21.88 4.23 -7.01
C TYR A 92 -22.37 4.85 -5.70
N GLU A 93 -21.62 4.70 -4.61
CA GLU A 93 -21.87 5.36 -3.32
C GLU A 93 -20.52 5.57 -2.61
N GLN A 94 -20.48 6.43 -1.58
CA GLN A 94 -19.24 6.72 -0.85
C GLN A 94 -18.61 5.43 -0.29
N ASN A 95 -17.42 5.09 -0.78
CA ASN A 95 -16.69 3.85 -0.47
C ASN A 95 -17.46 2.55 -0.78
N ARG A 96 -18.34 2.56 -1.79
CA ARG A 96 -18.99 1.34 -2.31
C ARG A 96 -18.86 1.23 -3.81
N CYS A 97 -18.33 0.09 -4.23
CA CYS A 97 -18.06 -0.22 -5.62
C CYS A 97 -19.06 -1.23 -6.20
N SER A 98 -19.53 -0.97 -7.41
CA SER A 98 -20.24 -1.91 -8.25
C SER A 98 -19.20 -2.68 -9.05
N CYS A 99 -19.08 -3.99 -8.80
CA CYS A 99 -18.01 -4.80 -9.34
C CYS A 99 -18.39 -5.43 -10.69
N ARG A 100 -17.39 -5.53 -11.57
CA ARG A 100 -17.52 -6.33 -12.80
C ARG A 100 -17.59 -7.82 -12.44
N LEU A 101 -18.20 -8.60 -13.33
CA LEU A 101 -18.26 -10.06 -13.18
C LEU A 101 -16.86 -10.64 -12.96
N GLY A 102 -16.72 -11.51 -11.95
CA GLY A 102 -15.45 -12.10 -11.53
C GLY A 102 -14.71 -11.34 -10.42
N TYR A 103 -15.27 -10.22 -9.93
CA TYR A 103 -14.70 -9.45 -8.82
C TYR A 103 -15.75 -9.15 -7.74
N ALA A 104 -15.31 -9.03 -6.49
CA ALA A 104 -16.16 -8.75 -5.34
C ALA A 104 -15.43 -7.96 -4.24
N GLY A 105 -16.11 -7.72 -3.13
CA GLY A 105 -15.63 -6.90 -2.02
C GLY A 105 -16.01 -5.43 -2.17
N ASP A 106 -15.90 -4.67 -1.08
CA ASP A 106 -16.30 -3.26 -1.04
C ASP A 106 -15.58 -2.40 -2.09
N PHE A 107 -14.40 -2.84 -2.52
CA PHE A 107 -13.55 -2.16 -3.50
C PHE A 107 -13.24 -3.00 -4.76
N CYS A 108 -13.97 -4.07 -5.02
CA CYS A 108 -13.74 -4.98 -6.16
C CYS A 108 -12.33 -5.57 -6.23
N ASP A 109 -11.69 -5.71 -5.07
CA ASP A 109 -10.33 -6.17 -4.88
C ASP A 109 -10.25 -7.68 -4.56
N VAL A 110 -11.39 -8.35 -4.40
CA VAL A 110 -11.46 -9.79 -4.16
C VAL A 110 -11.77 -10.53 -5.45
N ASN A 111 -10.98 -11.56 -5.73
CA ASN A 111 -11.33 -12.57 -6.72
C ASN A 111 -12.14 -13.67 -6.02
N PRO A 112 -13.42 -13.87 -6.38
CA PRO A 112 -14.24 -14.89 -5.75
C PRO A 112 -13.71 -16.30 -6.04
N SER A 113 -13.75 -17.16 -5.03
CA SER A 113 -13.46 -18.59 -5.17
C SER A 113 -14.50 -19.40 -4.39
N ASP A 114 -14.78 -20.58 -4.89
CA ASP A 114 -15.61 -21.58 -4.26
C ASP A 114 -14.72 -22.74 -3.82
N ILE A 115 -14.63 -22.93 -2.52
CA ILE A 115 -13.68 -23.83 -1.88
C ILE A 115 -14.44 -24.97 -1.22
N ILE A 116 -14.09 -26.21 -1.54
CA ILE A 116 -14.62 -27.37 -0.83
C ILE A 116 -13.48 -28.09 -0.12
N PHE A 117 -13.57 -28.17 1.21
CA PHE A 117 -12.71 -29.05 2.00
C PHE A 117 -13.25 -30.47 1.92
N VAL A 118 -12.39 -31.42 1.59
CA VAL A 118 -12.69 -32.85 1.51
C VAL A 118 -11.85 -33.55 2.57
N VAL A 119 -12.48 -33.91 3.69
CA VAL A 119 -11.79 -34.40 4.87
C VAL A 119 -12.02 -35.89 5.09
N ASP A 120 -10.93 -36.59 5.37
CA ASP A 120 -10.93 -37.98 5.75
C ASP A 120 -11.54 -38.19 7.14
N GLU A 121 -12.57 -39.04 7.21
CA GLU A 121 -13.23 -39.51 8.44
C GLU A 121 -13.12 -41.04 8.58
N SER A 122 -12.11 -41.64 7.96
CA SER A 122 -11.88 -43.08 8.05
C SER A 122 -11.49 -43.53 9.46
N GLY A 123 -11.58 -44.84 9.69
CA GLY A 123 -11.25 -45.43 10.98
C GLY A 123 -9.78 -45.28 11.40
N SER A 124 -8.85 -45.01 10.47
CA SER A 124 -7.43 -44.75 10.80
C SER A 124 -7.23 -43.38 11.44
N VAL A 125 -8.04 -42.40 11.03
CA VAL A 125 -8.06 -41.07 11.63
C VAL A 125 -8.60 -41.17 13.05
N GLY A 126 -9.78 -41.75 13.25
CA GLY A 126 -10.44 -41.78 14.56
C GLY A 126 -10.96 -40.42 15.03
N ASP A 127 -11.85 -40.43 16.03
CA ASP A 127 -12.63 -39.25 16.46
C ASP A 127 -11.75 -38.10 16.97
N ASP A 128 -10.69 -38.42 17.74
CA ASP A 128 -9.81 -37.40 18.31
C ASP A 128 -9.05 -36.59 17.24
N TYR A 129 -8.45 -37.28 16.26
CA TYR A 129 -7.72 -36.61 15.17
C TYR A 129 -8.66 -35.99 14.13
N PHE A 130 -9.86 -36.52 13.98
CA PHE A 130 -10.91 -35.87 13.21
C PHE A 130 -11.28 -34.51 13.81
N ARG A 131 -11.48 -34.44 15.14
CA ARG A 131 -11.75 -33.17 15.83
C ARG A 131 -10.61 -32.16 15.65
N VAL A 132 -9.34 -32.59 15.79
CA VAL A 132 -8.18 -31.72 15.51
C VAL A 132 -8.25 -31.14 14.08
N THR A 133 -8.67 -31.95 13.10
CA THR A 133 -8.83 -31.50 11.71
C THR A 133 -9.96 -30.47 11.57
N MET A 134 -11.09 -30.67 12.24
CA MET A 134 -12.20 -29.71 12.23
C MET A 134 -11.81 -28.38 12.92
N GLU A 135 -11.07 -28.43 14.02
CA GLU A 135 -10.53 -27.25 14.69
C GLU A 135 -9.56 -26.46 13.78
N TYR A 136 -8.67 -27.16 13.08
CA TYR A 136 -7.80 -26.57 12.05
C TYR A 136 -8.61 -25.87 10.95
N LEU A 137 -9.67 -26.51 10.44
CA LEU A 137 -10.54 -25.90 9.42
C LEU A 137 -11.26 -24.66 9.95
N ALA A 138 -11.82 -24.72 11.16
CA ALA A 138 -12.46 -23.56 11.79
C ALA A 138 -11.47 -22.40 11.95
N ASN A 139 -10.22 -22.68 12.33
CA ASN A 139 -9.14 -21.69 12.40
C ASN A 139 -8.80 -21.09 11.03
N ALA A 140 -8.77 -21.92 9.98
CA ALA A 140 -8.57 -21.45 8.61
C ALA A 140 -9.70 -20.53 8.13
N VAL A 141 -10.95 -20.97 8.27
CA VAL A 141 -12.15 -20.20 7.87
C VAL A 141 -12.21 -18.84 8.58
N ASN A 142 -11.88 -18.79 9.86
CA ASN A 142 -11.84 -17.54 10.62
C ASN A 142 -10.86 -16.50 10.05
N ARG A 143 -9.83 -16.92 9.32
CA ARG A 143 -8.82 -16.05 8.71
C ARG A 143 -9.13 -15.68 7.26
N LEU A 144 -10.10 -16.34 6.63
CA LEU A 144 -10.48 -16.12 5.25
C LEU A 144 -11.55 -15.02 5.10
N PRO A 145 -11.56 -14.25 4.00
CA PRO A 145 -12.65 -13.34 3.65
C PRO A 145 -13.85 -14.12 3.10
N VAL A 146 -14.56 -14.85 3.96
CA VAL A 146 -15.76 -15.61 3.57
C VAL A 146 -16.97 -14.69 3.42
N GLY A 147 -17.86 -15.04 2.49
CA GLY A 147 -19.06 -14.25 2.22
C GLY A 147 -19.79 -14.70 0.97
N TYR A 148 -21.04 -14.27 0.82
CA TYR A 148 -21.89 -14.61 -0.33
C TYR A 148 -21.23 -14.30 -1.67
N ASP A 149 -20.61 -13.13 -1.82
CA ASP A 149 -19.90 -12.74 -3.05
C ASP A 149 -18.36 -12.89 -2.94
N LEU A 150 -17.84 -13.31 -1.79
CA LEU A 150 -16.40 -13.42 -1.52
C LEU A 150 -15.91 -14.87 -1.71
N LEU A 151 -15.35 -15.49 -0.68
CA LEU A 151 -15.09 -16.93 -0.64
C LEU A 151 -16.31 -17.68 -0.12
N ARG A 152 -16.80 -18.66 -0.89
CA ARG A 152 -17.79 -19.63 -0.41
C ARG A 152 -17.09 -20.92 -0.02
N ILE A 153 -17.58 -21.56 1.04
CA ILE A 153 -16.97 -22.76 1.59
C ILE A 153 -18.01 -23.86 1.70
N GLY A 154 -17.68 -25.04 1.18
CA GLY A 154 -18.39 -26.29 1.40
C GLY A 154 -17.52 -27.29 2.14
N LEU A 155 -18.14 -28.29 2.75
CA LEU A 155 -17.45 -29.35 3.46
C LEU A 155 -18.00 -30.72 3.05
N ALA A 156 -17.13 -31.54 2.49
CA ALA A 156 -17.34 -32.94 2.23
C ALA A 156 -16.48 -33.78 3.16
N LEU A 157 -17.01 -34.93 3.57
CA LEU A 157 -16.32 -35.93 4.36
C LEU A 157 -16.25 -37.22 3.57
N PHE A 158 -15.24 -38.04 3.81
CA PHE A 158 -15.17 -39.35 3.17
C PHE A 158 -14.54 -40.41 4.06
N SER A 159 -15.05 -41.62 3.87
CA SER A 159 -14.43 -42.85 4.34
C SER A 159 -14.49 -43.88 3.20
N GLY A 160 -15.27 -44.95 3.34
CA GLY A 160 -15.57 -45.88 2.23
C GLY A 160 -16.47 -45.26 1.16
N SER A 161 -17.15 -44.15 1.48
CA SER A 161 -17.95 -43.34 0.56
C SER A 161 -17.85 -41.87 0.94
N ALA A 162 -18.09 -40.99 -0.03
CA ALA A 162 -18.19 -39.57 0.21
C ALA A 162 -19.57 -39.20 0.75
N ARG A 163 -19.62 -38.26 1.69
CA ARG A 163 -20.85 -37.60 2.13
C ARG A 163 -20.62 -36.10 2.26
N LYS A 164 -21.67 -35.33 2.05
CA LYS A 164 -21.65 -33.89 2.29
C LYS A 164 -21.95 -33.59 3.76
N SER A 165 -21.24 -32.62 4.34
CA SER A 165 -21.69 -31.92 5.55
C SER A 165 -22.57 -30.72 5.15
N PHE A 166 -22.02 -29.77 4.39
CA PHE A 166 -22.75 -28.62 3.85
C PHE A 166 -22.22 -28.15 2.48
N ASP A 167 -23.10 -27.54 1.69
CA ASP A 167 -22.83 -26.95 0.36
C ASP A 167 -22.32 -25.50 0.46
N LEU A 168 -21.86 -24.97 -0.68
CA LEU A 168 -21.27 -23.63 -0.81
C LEU A 168 -22.26 -22.49 -0.50
N ASP A 169 -23.56 -22.74 -0.54
CA ASP A 169 -24.61 -21.76 -0.30
C ASP A 169 -25.35 -21.91 1.05
N ASN A 170 -24.89 -22.81 1.92
CA ASN A 170 -25.53 -23.04 3.22
C ASN A 170 -25.11 -22.02 4.29
N HIS A 171 -23.87 -21.53 4.23
CA HIS A 171 -23.31 -20.60 5.22
C HIS A 171 -22.52 -19.48 4.54
N PHE A 172 -22.64 -18.24 5.03
CA PHE A 172 -21.94 -17.08 4.46
C PHE A 172 -21.21 -16.22 5.49
N SER A 173 -21.37 -16.50 6.79
CA SER A 173 -20.66 -15.80 7.86
C SER A 173 -19.64 -16.73 8.51
N LYS A 174 -18.57 -16.14 9.05
CA LYS A 174 -17.51 -16.88 9.75
C LYS A 174 -18.09 -17.71 10.90
N GLU A 175 -18.92 -17.09 11.73
CA GLU A 175 -19.57 -17.72 12.88
C GLU A 175 -20.37 -18.97 12.47
N GLN A 176 -21.31 -18.82 11.52
CA GLN A 176 -22.11 -19.95 11.04
C GLN A 176 -21.26 -21.07 10.44
N MET A 177 -20.22 -20.72 9.67
CA MET A 177 -19.33 -21.72 9.08
C MET A 177 -18.50 -22.44 10.14
N THR A 178 -17.96 -21.71 11.12
CA THR A 178 -17.14 -22.31 12.19
C THR A 178 -17.97 -23.22 13.06
N ASP A 179 -19.20 -22.82 13.39
CA ASP A 179 -20.13 -23.64 14.16
C ASP A 179 -20.49 -24.91 13.39
N ALA A 180 -20.86 -24.79 12.11
CA ALA A 180 -21.16 -25.93 11.26
C ALA A 180 -19.98 -26.93 11.10
N ILE A 181 -18.75 -26.42 11.01
CA ILE A 181 -17.53 -27.25 10.98
C ILE A 181 -17.35 -27.99 12.31
N LEU A 182 -17.44 -27.28 13.44
CA LEU A 182 -17.19 -27.85 14.76
C LEU A 182 -18.30 -28.80 15.24
N GLU A 183 -19.54 -28.62 14.77
CA GLU A 183 -20.68 -29.50 15.05
C GLU A 183 -20.72 -30.74 14.14
N THR A 184 -19.86 -30.81 13.13
CA THR A 184 -19.81 -31.95 12.21
C THR A 184 -19.36 -33.21 12.96
N TYR A 185 -20.21 -34.25 12.94
CA TYR A 185 -19.93 -35.51 13.63
C TYR A 185 -18.96 -36.41 12.85
N PHE A 186 -18.13 -37.16 13.59
CA PHE A 186 -17.22 -38.17 13.04
C PHE A 186 -18.00 -39.37 12.49
N GLY A 187 -17.71 -39.75 11.24
CA GLY A 187 -18.10 -41.03 10.67
C GLY A 187 -17.10 -42.13 11.00
N SER A 188 -17.21 -43.28 10.37
CA SER A 188 -16.17 -44.32 10.43
C SER A 188 -16.31 -45.26 9.25
N GLY A 189 -15.20 -45.76 8.73
CA GLY A 189 -15.19 -46.65 7.57
C GLY A 189 -13.78 -46.82 6.98
N GLY A 190 -13.72 -47.35 5.76
CA GLY A 190 -12.48 -47.42 4.97
C GLY A 190 -12.06 -46.05 4.41
N THR A 191 -11.19 -46.03 3.40
CA THR A 191 -10.68 -44.80 2.78
C THR A 191 -10.80 -44.92 1.26
N TYR A 192 -11.57 -44.04 0.61
CA TYR A 192 -11.82 -44.05 -0.83
C TYR A 192 -11.74 -42.63 -1.43
N ILE A 193 -10.51 -42.18 -1.69
CA ILE A 193 -10.19 -40.80 -2.11
C ILE A 193 -10.78 -40.50 -3.50
N ASP A 194 -10.62 -41.41 -4.47
CA ASP A 194 -11.09 -41.15 -5.83
C ASP A 194 -12.62 -41.00 -5.89
N GLY A 195 -13.35 -41.78 -5.09
CA GLY A 195 -14.79 -41.61 -4.93
C GLY A 195 -15.17 -40.25 -4.34
N ALA A 196 -14.39 -39.77 -3.36
CA ALA A 196 -14.57 -38.46 -2.75
C ALA A 196 -14.36 -37.31 -3.74
N LEU A 197 -13.30 -37.37 -4.56
CA LEU A 197 -13.07 -36.42 -5.65
C LEU A 197 -14.23 -36.43 -6.64
N GLY A 198 -14.63 -37.62 -7.11
CA GLY A 198 -15.70 -37.78 -8.07
C GLY A 198 -17.05 -37.28 -7.57
N TYR A 199 -17.40 -37.57 -6.31
CA TYR A 199 -18.64 -37.09 -5.68
C TYR A 199 -18.62 -35.57 -5.53
N THR A 200 -17.54 -35.00 -4.98
CA THR A 200 -17.43 -33.57 -4.72
C THR A 200 -17.53 -32.77 -6.02
N CYS A 201 -16.77 -33.15 -7.03
CA CYS A 201 -16.74 -32.46 -8.30
C CYS A 201 -18.06 -32.59 -9.08
N GLU A 202 -18.73 -33.74 -9.05
CA GLU A 202 -20.01 -33.90 -9.75
C GLU A 202 -21.21 -33.34 -8.99
N ASN A 203 -21.20 -33.28 -7.66
CA ASN A 203 -22.42 -33.00 -6.89
C ASN A 203 -22.36 -31.69 -6.10
N MET A 204 -21.18 -31.18 -5.75
CA MET A 204 -21.04 -29.99 -4.89
C MET A 204 -20.51 -28.77 -5.65
N PHE A 205 -19.68 -28.97 -6.69
CA PHE A 205 -19.39 -27.93 -7.69
C PHE A 205 -20.51 -27.87 -8.74
N GLN A 206 -21.71 -27.48 -8.31
CA GLN A 206 -22.91 -27.33 -9.12
C GLN A 206 -23.61 -25.99 -8.84
N LEU A 207 -24.22 -25.40 -9.86
CA LEU A 207 -24.99 -24.15 -9.70
C LEU A 207 -26.09 -24.30 -8.63
N THR A 208 -26.67 -25.50 -8.51
CA THR A 208 -27.73 -25.82 -7.54
C THR A 208 -27.23 -25.98 -6.10
N THR A 209 -25.93 -26.01 -5.88
CA THR A 209 -25.28 -26.15 -4.57
C THR A 209 -24.33 -24.98 -4.28
N GLY A 210 -24.56 -23.84 -4.93
CA GLY A 210 -23.86 -22.59 -4.66
C GLY A 210 -22.58 -22.33 -5.46
N ASP A 211 -22.17 -23.21 -6.38
CA ASP A 211 -21.04 -22.99 -7.27
C ASP A 211 -21.31 -21.82 -8.23
N ARG A 212 -20.33 -20.94 -8.40
CA ARG A 212 -20.43 -19.74 -9.22
C ARG A 212 -19.58 -19.92 -10.48
N PRO A 213 -20.16 -19.75 -11.68
CA PRO A 213 -19.47 -20.02 -12.93
C PRO A 213 -18.29 -19.06 -13.21
N TYR A 214 -18.23 -17.92 -12.49
CA TYR A 214 -17.17 -16.92 -12.59
C TYR A 214 -16.15 -17.02 -11.45
N ALA A 215 -16.38 -17.86 -10.44
CA ALA A 215 -15.45 -18.06 -9.33
C ALA A 215 -14.45 -19.18 -9.67
N LYS A 216 -13.33 -19.21 -8.94
CA LYS A 216 -12.38 -20.32 -9.05
C LYS A 216 -12.81 -21.47 -8.16
N ASN A 217 -12.82 -22.67 -8.70
CA ASN A 217 -13.17 -23.87 -7.94
C ASN A 217 -11.90 -24.51 -7.38
N ILE A 218 -11.86 -24.64 -6.06
CA ILE A 218 -10.71 -25.17 -5.32
C ILE A 218 -11.18 -26.30 -4.42
N LEU A 219 -10.54 -27.45 -4.54
CA LEU A 219 -10.73 -28.60 -3.65
C LEU A 219 -9.50 -28.75 -2.77
N VAL A 220 -9.69 -28.77 -1.45
CA VAL A 220 -8.62 -29.04 -0.48
C VAL A 220 -8.84 -30.42 0.11
N LEU A 221 -8.05 -31.39 -0.30
CA LEU A 221 -8.07 -32.76 0.21
C LEU A 221 -7.20 -32.86 1.47
N ILE A 222 -7.77 -33.35 2.57
CA ILE A 222 -7.05 -33.59 3.84
C ILE A 222 -7.22 -35.05 4.23
N THR A 223 -6.12 -35.80 4.34
CA THR A 223 -6.16 -37.26 4.58
C THR A 223 -4.90 -37.77 5.28
N ASP A 224 -5.04 -38.83 6.06
CA ASP A 224 -3.93 -39.60 6.65
C ASP A 224 -3.65 -40.93 5.90
N GLY A 225 -4.48 -41.22 4.90
CA GLY A 225 -4.59 -42.52 4.27
C GLY A 225 -4.17 -42.57 2.81
N GLN A 226 -4.21 -43.78 2.28
CA GLN A 226 -3.91 -44.09 0.88
C GLN A 226 -5.18 -44.52 0.16
N SER A 227 -5.17 -44.42 -1.16
CA SER A 227 -6.25 -44.93 -2.01
C SER A 227 -5.64 -45.70 -3.18
N SER A 228 -6.11 -46.92 -3.40
CA SER A 228 -5.40 -47.86 -4.28
C SER A 228 -5.80 -47.77 -5.77
N GLU A 229 -6.54 -46.73 -6.16
CA GLU A 229 -7.11 -46.63 -7.51
C GLU A 229 -6.09 -46.14 -8.54
N VAL A 230 -5.76 -47.04 -9.48
CA VAL A 230 -4.84 -46.75 -10.59
C VAL A 230 -5.46 -45.83 -11.64
N ASN A 231 -6.75 -45.96 -11.93
CA ASN A 231 -7.42 -45.29 -13.05
C ASN A 231 -7.99 -43.89 -12.73
N LYS A 232 -8.10 -43.55 -11.44
CA LYS A 232 -8.53 -42.25 -10.90
C LYS A 232 -9.68 -41.52 -11.66
N PRO A 233 -10.83 -42.18 -11.94
CA PRO A 233 -11.95 -41.55 -12.65
C PRO A 233 -12.55 -40.33 -11.93
N GLY A 234 -12.47 -40.26 -10.60
CA GLY A 234 -12.85 -39.09 -9.82
C GLY A 234 -11.99 -37.87 -10.11
N LEU A 235 -10.67 -38.04 -10.19
CA LEU A 235 -9.74 -36.98 -10.60
C LEU A 235 -10.10 -36.40 -11.98
N LEU A 236 -10.46 -37.26 -12.94
CA LEU A 236 -10.87 -36.82 -14.28
C LEU A 236 -12.11 -35.91 -14.24
N LYS A 237 -13.08 -36.19 -13.36
CA LYS A 237 -14.28 -35.34 -13.19
C LYS A 237 -13.92 -33.95 -12.68
N CYS A 238 -13.01 -33.87 -11.71
CA CYS A 238 -12.51 -32.59 -11.21
C CYS A 238 -11.75 -31.80 -12.29
N ASN A 239 -10.89 -32.47 -13.07
CA ASN A 239 -10.17 -31.85 -14.18
C ASN A 239 -11.12 -31.31 -15.25
N ASN A 240 -12.17 -32.05 -15.61
CA ASN A 240 -13.18 -31.62 -16.58
C ASN A 240 -13.97 -30.38 -16.13
N LYS A 241 -14.07 -30.16 -14.81
CA LYS A 241 -14.67 -28.97 -14.21
C LYS A 241 -13.67 -27.87 -13.85
N ASN A 242 -12.41 -28.02 -14.28
CA ASN A 242 -11.34 -27.06 -14.03
C ASN A 242 -11.14 -26.76 -12.53
N VAL A 243 -11.32 -27.77 -11.68
CA VAL A 243 -11.12 -27.66 -10.23
C VAL A 243 -9.63 -27.75 -9.91
N THR A 244 -9.13 -26.78 -9.14
CA THR A 244 -7.77 -26.80 -8.60
C THR A 244 -7.73 -27.65 -7.34
N ILE A 245 -6.87 -28.66 -7.29
CA ILE A 245 -6.74 -29.60 -6.17
C ILE A 245 -5.46 -29.28 -5.37
N ILE A 246 -5.66 -29.08 -4.07
CA ILE A 246 -4.62 -28.93 -3.04
C ILE A 246 -4.71 -30.15 -2.12
N GLY A 247 -3.57 -30.69 -1.71
CA GLY A 247 -3.51 -31.89 -0.86
C GLY A 247 -2.73 -31.63 0.42
N ILE A 248 -3.30 -32.03 1.54
CA ILE A 248 -2.66 -32.07 2.86
C ILE A 248 -2.62 -33.53 3.31
N GLY A 249 -1.44 -34.12 3.30
CA GLY A 249 -1.17 -35.44 3.86
C GLY A 249 -0.77 -35.33 5.31
N ILE A 250 -1.40 -36.12 6.20
CA ILE A 250 -1.13 -36.10 7.63
C ILE A 250 -0.56 -37.45 8.09
N GLY A 251 0.57 -37.41 8.79
CA GLY A 251 1.20 -38.58 9.40
C GLY A 251 2.06 -39.40 8.42
N SER A 252 2.54 -40.54 8.89
CA SER A 252 3.54 -41.36 8.18
C SER A 252 2.94 -42.45 7.29
N ASN A 253 1.63 -42.65 7.33
CA ASN A 253 0.94 -43.72 6.59
C ASN A 253 0.51 -43.29 5.18
N ILE A 254 0.74 -42.03 4.82
CA ILE A 254 0.43 -41.49 3.50
C ILE A 254 1.36 -42.04 2.41
N ASP A 255 0.80 -42.27 1.22
CA ASP A 255 1.59 -42.47 0.00
C ASP A 255 1.75 -41.10 -0.66
N GLU A 256 2.89 -40.47 -0.36
CA GLU A 256 3.23 -39.14 -0.88
C GLU A 256 3.19 -39.10 -2.42
N TYR A 257 3.66 -40.15 -3.11
CA TYR A 257 3.64 -40.20 -4.58
C TYR A 257 2.21 -40.24 -5.10
N GLN A 258 1.35 -40.99 -4.42
CA GLN A 258 -0.06 -41.07 -4.76
C GLN A 258 -0.76 -39.71 -4.56
N LEU A 259 -0.58 -39.04 -3.42
CA LEU A 259 -1.23 -37.75 -3.15
C LEU A 259 -0.67 -36.62 -4.04
N ARG A 260 0.64 -36.58 -4.27
CA ARG A 260 1.26 -35.62 -5.20
C ARG A 260 0.78 -35.76 -6.64
N SER A 261 0.34 -36.96 -7.04
CA SER A 261 -0.25 -37.19 -8.36
C SER A 261 -1.75 -36.87 -8.44
N LEU A 262 -2.38 -36.44 -7.34
CA LEU A 262 -3.76 -35.92 -7.32
C LEU A 262 -3.82 -34.39 -7.36
N VAL A 263 -2.83 -33.70 -6.77
CA VAL A 263 -2.81 -32.24 -6.71
C VAL A 263 -2.56 -31.63 -8.09
N SER A 264 -3.13 -30.45 -8.34
CA SER A 264 -3.02 -29.81 -9.66
C SER A 264 -1.62 -29.28 -9.97
N LYS A 265 -0.80 -29.02 -8.95
CA LYS A 265 0.60 -28.60 -9.09
C LYS A 265 1.47 -29.20 -7.97
N PRO A 266 2.76 -29.47 -8.21
CA PRO A 266 3.65 -30.02 -7.19
C PRO A 266 3.74 -29.18 -5.91
N GLU A 267 3.65 -27.85 -6.02
CA GLU A 267 3.66 -26.93 -4.88
C GLU A 267 2.33 -26.86 -4.09
N TYR A 268 1.28 -27.55 -4.55
CA TYR A 268 -0.02 -27.62 -3.86
C TYR A 268 -0.16 -28.86 -2.97
N TYR A 269 0.95 -29.53 -2.68
CA TYR A 269 1.00 -30.63 -1.74
C TYR A 269 1.77 -30.23 -0.49
N PHE A 270 1.16 -30.46 0.67
CA PHE A 270 1.72 -30.24 1.99
C PHE A 270 1.69 -31.55 2.77
N ASP A 271 2.80 -31.88 3.44
CA ASP A 271 2.90 -32.99 4.38
C ASP A 271 3.10 -32.47 5.80
N THR A 272 2.44 -33.09 6.78
CA THR A 272 2.52 -32.67 8.19
C THR A 272 2.15 -33.81 9.13
N THR A 273 2.13 -33.55 10.45
CA THR A 273 1.57 -34.42 11.48
C THR A 273 0.41 -33.71 12.17
N TYR A 274 -0.45 -34.45 12.90
CA TYR A 274 -1.54 -33.81 13.65
C TYR A 274 -1.03 -32.75 14.64
N ASP A 275 0.08 -33.01 15.31
CA ASP A 275 0.72 -32.05 16.24
C ASP A 275 1.19 -30.76 15.56
N ASN A 276 1.47 -30.81 14.24
CA ASN A 276 2.01 -29.69 13.48
C ASN A 276 1.06 -29.21 12.38
N LEU A 277 -0.21 -29.63 12.40
CA LEU A 277 -1.15 -29.35 11.32
C LEU A 277 -1.29 -27.83 11.08
N ASP A 278 -1.35 -27.04 12.15
CA ASP A 278 -1.40 -25.57 12.10
C ASP A 278 -0.20 -24.91 11.39
N THR A 279 0.95 -25.58 11.31
CA THR A 279 2.13 -25.05 10.61
C THR A 279 1.92 -24.93 9.10
N THR A 280 1.00 -25.73 8.54
CA THR A 280 0.61 -25.66 7.11
C THR A 280 -0.29 -24.47 6.80
N LEU A 281 -0.91 -23.88 7.83
CA LEU A 281 -1.97 -22.90 7.65
C LEU A 281 -1.52 -21.64 6.88
N PRO A 282 -0.34 -21.04 7.12
CA PRO A 282 0.12 -19.91 6.33
C PRO A 282 0.26 -20.23 4.84
N GLU A 283 0.76 -21.42 4.49
CA GLU A 283 0.96 -21.86 3.10
C GLU A 283 -0.37 -22.26 2.44
N LEU A 284 -1.27 -22.93 3.18
CA LEU A 284 -2.62 -23.20 2.71
C LEU A 284 -3.37 -21.90 2.43
N LEU A 285 -3.44 -21.00 3.41
CA LEU A 285 -4.10 -19.69 3.28
C LEU A 285 -3.49 -18.94 2.11
N LYS A 286 -2.16 -18.87 2.02
CA LYS A 286 -1.49 -18.28 0.87
C LYS A 286 -1.97 -18.92 -0.43
N THR A 287 -1.98 -20.24 -0.56
CA THR A 287 -2.38 -20.94 -1.79
C THR A 287 -3.83 -20.72 -2.19
N ILE A 288 -4.78 -20.81 -1.26
CA ILE A 288 -6.22 -20.61 -1.54
C ILE A 288 -6.59 -19.15 -1.74
N THR A 289 -5.77 -18.23 -1.20
CA THR A 289 -5.89 -16.78 -1.40
C THR A 289 -4.88 -16.22 -2.41
N ASP A 290 -4.11 -17.07 -3.14
CA ASP A 290 -2.96 -16.64 -3.96
C ASP A 290 -3.39 -16.01 -5.31
N PHE A 291 -4.17 -14.95 -5.18
CA PHE A 291 -4.25 -13.79 -6.06
C PHE A 291 -4.21 -12.60 -5.09
N CYS A 292 -3.16 -11.75 -5.15
CA CYS A 292 -2.71 -10.79 -4.11
C CYS A 292 -3.74 -10.57 -2.98
N PRO A 293 -3.39 -10.80 -1.69
CA PRO A 293 -4.32 -10.49 -0.62
C PRO A 293 -4.81 -9.04 -0.80
N PRO A 294 -6.13 -8.79 -0.72
CA PRO A 294 -6.68 -7.46 -0.95
C PRO A 294 -6.06 -6.50 0.06
N GLY A 295 -5.37 -5.48 -0.45
CA GLY A 295 -4.99 -4.32 0.33
C GLY A 295 -3.76 -4.51 1.21
N CYS A 296 -2.58 -4.41 0.59
CA CYS A 296 -1.51 -3.68 1.25
C CYS A 296 -2.09 -2.33 1.71
N LYS A 297 -2.26 -2.18 3.02
CA LYS A 297 -2.90 -1.03 3.66
C LYS A 297 -2.01 0.19 3.55
N ASN A 298 -2.60 1.36 3.79
CA ASN A 298 -1.87 2.63 3.90
C ASN A 298 -1.01 2.99 2.68
N GLY A 299 -1.39 2.52 1.49
CA GLY A 299 -0.70 2.80 0.22
C GLY A 299 0.45 1.84 -0.11
N GLY A 300 0.54 0.68 0.53
CA GLY A 300 1.56 -0.32 0.20
C GLY A 300 1.36 -0.95 -1.18
N THR A 301 2.45 -1.42 -1.78
CA THR A 301 2.47 -2.03 -3.11
C THR A 301 2.67 -3.55 -2.99
N CYS A 302 1.80 -4.35 -3.61
CA CYS A 302 2.00 -5.80 -3.70
C CYS A 302 3.20 -6.07 -4.61
N ILE A 303 4.31 -6.59 -4.06
CA ILE A 303 5.54 -6.84 -4.83
C ILE A 303 5.73 -8.31 -5.20
N SER A 304 5.08 -9.23 -4.49
CA SER A 304 4.99 -10.66 -4.85
C SER A 304 3.93 -11.37 -4.00
N ARG A 305 3.66 -12.66 -4.29
CA ARG A 305 2.71 -13.54 -3.56
C ARG A 305 2.87 -13.42 -2.04
N GLY A 306 1.89 -12.80 -1.36
CA GLY A 306 1.88 -12.59 0.09
C GLY A 306 2.87 -11.54 0.63
N LYS A 307 3.45 -10.67 -0.21
CA LYS A 307 4.46 -9.68 0.20
C LYS A 307 4.08 -8.26 -0.21
N CYS A 308 3.85 -7.40 0.79
CA CYS A 308 3.66 -5.97 0.63
C CYS A 308 4.97 -5.18 0.80
N GLN A 309 5.20 -4.22 -0.08
CA GLN A 309 6.15 -3.14 0.13
C GLN A 309 5.43 -1.98 0.83
N CYS A 310 5.81 -1.72 2.08
CA CYS A 310 5.14 -0.69 2.88
C CYS A 310 5.70 0.72 2.62
N PRO A 311 4.83 1.75 2.59
CA PRO A 311 5.27 3.14 2.51
C PRO A 311 5.93 3.56 3.83
N ASN A 312 6.69 4.66 3.77
CA ASN A 312 7.36 5.21 4.94
C ASN A 312 6.37 5.44 6.10
N GLY A 313 6.75 5.00 7.30
CA GLY A 313 5.91 5.11 8.50
C GLY A 313 4.92 3.97 8.71
N TYR A 314 4.94 2.91 7.89
CA TYR A 314 4.10 1.72 8.07
C TYR A 314 4.92 0.42 7.99
N ALA A 315 4.46 -0.59 8.72
CA ALA A 315 5.04 -1.93 8.81
C ALA A 315 3.94 -2.98 9.03
N GLY A 316 4.31 -4.26 9.10
CA GLY A 316 3.37 -5.38 9.18
C GLY A 316 3.25 -6.14 7.86
N LEU A 317 2.58 -7.30 7.90
CA LEU A 317 2.47 -8.20 6.75
C LEU A 317 1.65 -7.57 5.60
N LEU A 318 0.70 -6.71 5.96
CA LEU A 318 -0.21 -5.98 5.07
C LEU A 318 -0.01 -4.45 5.21
N CYS A 319 1.08 -3.96 5.78
CA CYS A 319 1.30 -2.52 6.06
C CYS A 319 0.25 -1.89 6.99
N GLU A 320 -0.34 -2.71 7.86
CA GLU A 320 -1.42 -2.36 8.80
C GLU A 320 -0.93 -1.61 10.04
N THR A 321 0.36 -1.74 10.37
CA THR A 321 0.93 -1.17 11.59
C THR A 321 1.57 0.19 11.30
N LYS A 322 1.09 1.25 11.95
CA LYS A 322 1.75 2.56 11.91
C LYS A 322 3.01 2.54 12.77
N VAL A 323 4.15 2.85 12.20
CA VAL A 323 5.43 2.95 12.90
C VAL A 323 5.48 4.28 13.63
N THR A 324 5.66 4.24 14.95
CA THR A 324 5.78 5.43 15.79
C THR A 324 7.18 5.55 16.38
N CYS A 325 7.79 6.73 16.24
CA CYS A 325 9.02 7.10 16.93
C CYS A 325 8.70 8.08 18.06
N SER A 326 9.16 7.80 19.27
CA SER A 326 9.06 8.70 20.42
C SER A 326 10.43 8.79 21.12
N PRO A 327 11.15 9.94 21.01
CA PRO A 327 10.76 11.20 20.36
C PRO A 327 10.73 11.09 18.83
N GLY A 328 9.83 11.84 18.18
CA GLY A 328 9.71 11.84 16.71
C GLY A 328 10.97 12.34 16.00
N CYS A 329 11.17 11.92 14.75
CA CYS A 329 12.30 12.33 13.92
C CYS A 329 12.19 13.81 13.52
N LYS A 330 13.23 14.61 13.79
CA LYS A 330 13.31 16.04 13.46
C LYS A 330 14.07 16.28 12.16
N ASN A 331 14.11 17.53 11.68
CA ASN A 331 14.81 17.94 10.45
C ASN A 331 14.47 17.04 9.24
N ASN A 332 13.16 16.78 9.05
CA ASN A 332 12.60 15.92 8.01
C ASN A 332 13.13 14.46 8.00
N GLY A 333 13.66 13.96 9.13
CA GLY A 333 14.03 12.55 9.26
C GLY A 333 12.83 11.60 9.13
N ILE A 334 13.06 10.43 8.55
CA ILE A 334 12.03 9.41 8.28
C ILE A 334 12.06 8.35 9.38
N CYS A 335 10.93 8.12 10.03
CA CYS A 335 10.77 7.00 10.97
C CYS A 335 10.54 5.72 10.16
N TYR A 336 11.54 4.82 10.14
CA TYR A 336 11.50 3.58 9.36
C TYR A 336 11.33 2.32 10.23
N ASN A 337 11.50 2.46 11.55
CA ASN A 337 11.26 1.40 12.52
C ASN A 337 10.94 2.05 13.88
N THR A 338 10.37 1.27 14.81
CA THR A 338 10.03 1.73 16.16
C THR A 338 11.26 2.37 16.82
N ASN A 339 11.15 3.65 17.17
CA ASN A 339 12.21 4.47 17.74
C ASN A 339 13.52 4.53 16.92
N LYS A 340 13.48 4.33 15.60
CA LYS A 340 14.63 4.51 14.70
C LYS A 340 14.34 5.50 13.57
N CYS A 341 15.16 6.54 13.50
CA CYS A 341 15.10 7.57 12.48
C CYS A 341 16.19 7.40 11.42
N SER A 342 15.82 7.56 10.15
CA SER A 342 16.74 7.76 9.03
C SER A 342 16.85 9.27 8.82
N CYS A 343 18.05 9.82 8.99
CA CYS A 343 18.27 11.26 8.94
C CYS A 343 18.61 11.73 7.52
N LEU A 344 18.15 12.92 7.18
CA LEU A 344 18.57 13.61 5.96
C LEU A 344 20.07 13.93 6.00
N ILE A 345 20.65 14.08 4.80
CA ILE A 345 22.07 14.40 4.63
C ILE A 345 22.41 15.65 5.44
N GLY A 346 23.49 15.57 6.21
CA GLY A 346 23.93 16.66 7.10
C GLY A 346 23.39 16.61 8.52
N TYR A 347 22.50 15.66 8.86
CA TYR A 347 21.98 15.48 10.21
C TYR A 347 22.19 14.05 10.73
N GLY A 348 22.27 13.90 12.06
CA GLY A 348 22.49 12.65 12.76
C GLY A 348 21.88 12.61 14.15
N GLY A 349 22.21 11.55 14.90
CA GLY A 349 21.63 11.25 16.20
C GLY A 349 20.30 10.51 16.11
N ALA A 350 19.82 9.98 17.25
CA ALA A 350 18.65 9.09 17.31
C ALA A 350 17.34 9.74 16.83
N SER A 351 17.23 11.08 16.93
CA SER A 351 16.07 11.85 16.47
C SER A 351 16.40 12.86 15.36
N CYS A 352 17.56 12.73 14.70
CA CYS A 352 18.00 13.62 13.61
C CYS A 352 18.15 15.09 13.99
N THR A 353 18.47 15.37 15.26
CA THR A 353 18.65 16.73 15.79
C THR A 353 20.10 17.21 15.79
N ILE A 354 21.07 16.32 15.54
CA ILE A 354 22.50 16.65 15.62
C ILE A 354 22.97 17.07 14.22
N PRO A 355 23.32 18.35 13.96
CA PRO A 355 23.92 18.75 12.69
C PRO A 355 25.32 18.15 12.56
N ILE A 356 25.66 17.71 11.36
CA ILE A 356 26.95 17.13 10.99
C ILE A 356 27.65 18.11 10.05
N CYS A 357 28.85 18.53 10.43
CA CYS A 357 29.73 19.33 9.59
C CYS A 357 30.83 18.42 9.05
N ASN A 358 30.95 18.33 7.73
CA ASN A 358 31.99 17.54 7.08
C ASN A 358 32.71 18.38 6.00
N PRO A 359 33.92 18.90 6.28
CA PRO A 359 34.79 18.55 7.41
C PRO A 359 34.36 19.13 8.76
N GLU A 360 34.82 18.51 9.85
CA GLU A 360 34.54 19.02 11.21
C GLU A 360 35.07 20.44 11.42
N CYS A 361 34.29 21.26 12.12
CA CYS A 361 34.66 22.61 12.55
C CYS A 361 35.96 22.58 13.36
N LYS A 362 36.90 23.46 13.01
CA LYS A 362 38.21 23.58 13.65
C LYS A 362 38.16 24.58 14.82
N ASN A 363 39.22 24.55 15.64
CA ASN A 363 39.44 25.52 16.73
C ASN A 363 38.23 25.67 17.68
N ASN A 364 37.60 24.55 18.07
CA ASN A 364 36.39 24.50 18.91
C ASN A 364 35.16 25.20 18.31
N GLY A 365 35.10 25.38 16.99
CA GLY A 365 33.86 25.80 16.34
C GLY A 365 32.73 24.80 16.58
N THR A 366 31.51 25.30 16.76
CA THR A 366 30.31 24.46 16.94
C THR A 366 29.56 24.33 15.62
N CYS A 367 29.15 23.11 15.27
CA CYS A 367 28.29 22.88 14.12
C CYS A 367 26.87 23.33 14.47
N SER A 368 26.43 24.45 13.90
CA SER A 368 25.11 25.02 14.18
C SER A 368 24.02 24.46 13.27
N GLU A 369 24.40 24.19 12.03
CA GLU A 369 23.60 23.61 10.95
C GLU A 369 24.54 22.77 10.08
N PRO A 370 24.03 21.89 9.19
CA PRO A 370 24.86 21.11 8.29
C PRO A 370 25.89 21.97 7.56
N ASP A 371 27.16 21.62 7.72
CA ASP A 371 28.32 22.32 7.14
C ASP A 371 28.46 23.82 7.51
N ILE A 372 27.72 24.31 8.53
CA ILE A 372 27.83 25.69 9.02
C ILE A 372 28.43 25.70 10.42
N CYS A 373 29.69 26.12 10.48
CA CYS A 373 30.44 26.30 11.70
C CYS A 373 30.24 27.70 12.31
N VAL A 374 29.89 27.74 13.59
CA VAL A 374 29.94 28.96 14.41
C VAL A 374 31.26 28.98 15.15
N CYS A 375 32.07 29.99 14.86
CA CYS A 375 33.42 30.08 15.37
C CYS A 375 33.51 30.72 16.75
N GLU A 376 34.39 30.18 17.58
CA GLU A 376 34.79 30.78 18.84
C GLU A 376 35.48 32.13 18.63
N LYS A 377 35.44 32.97 19.68
CA LYS A 377 35.93 34.35 19.59
C LYS A 377 37.41 34.39 19.19
N GLY A 378 37.69 35.03 18.06
CA GLY A 378 39.05 35.19 17.52
C GLY A 378 39.35 34.34 16.28
N TYR A 379 38.42 33.50 15.85
CA TYR A 379 38.52 32.71 14.63
C TYR A 379 37.48 33.15 13.58
N GLU A 380 37.75 32.88 12.31
CA GLU A 380 36.90 33.13 11.14
C GLU A 380 37.18 32.06 10.05
N GLY A 381 36.49 32.12 8.92
CA GLY A 381 36.55 31.10 7.87
C GLY A 381 35.40 30.10 7.95
N GLY A 382 35.19 29.32 6.88
CA GLY A 382 34.03 28.42 6.75
C GLY A 382 34.06 27.24 7.72
N LEU A 383 35.25 26.82 8.15
CA LEU A 383 35.50 25.76 9.13
C LEU A 383 36.15 26.31 10.40
N CYS A 384 36.11 27.63 10.62
CA CYS A 384 36.79 28.30 11.73
C CYS A 384 38.32 28.09 11.74
N GLU A 385 38.90 27.89 10.56
CA GLU A 385 40.32 27.59 10.35
C GLU A 385 41.24 28.82 10.43
N VAL A 386 40.69 30.03 10.25
CA VAL A 386 41.47 31.27 10.16
C VAL A 386 41.49 31.96 11.52
N ASN A 387 42.69 32.32 12.00
CA ASN A 387 42.85 33.14 13.20
C ASN A 387 42.81 34.63 12.84
N ARG A 388 41.87 35.39 13.41
CA ARG A 388 41.68 36.83 13.13
C ARG A 388 42.91 37.68 13.46
N LYS A 389 43.78 37.26 14.39
CA LYS A 389 45.02 37.99 14.71
C LYS A 389 46.06 37.92 13.58
N TYR A 390 46.03 36.88 12.76
CA TYR A 390 46.97 36.72 11.65
C TYR A 390 46.48 37.39 10.35
N ASN A 391 45.15 37.52 10.18
CA ASN A 391 44.54 38.08 8.96
C ASN A 391 44.48 39.62 8.93
N GLN A 392 44.75 40.30 10.05
CA GLN A 392 44.90 41.76 10.06
C GLN A 392 46.11 42.25 9.23
N ASN A 393 47.05 41.37 8.89
CA ASN A 393 48.19 41.70 8.03
C ASN A 393 47.92 41.55 6.53
N LEU A 394 46.75 41.04 6.11
CA LEU A 394 46.43 40.73 4.70
C LEU A 394 45.22 41.49 4.11
N LYS A 395 44.42 42.19 4.94
CA LYS A 395 43.18 42.88 4.52
C LYS A 395 43.34 44.21 3.75
N PHE A 396 44.52 44.54 3.24
CA PHE A 396 44.75 45.77 2.46
C PHE A 396 44.54 45.66 0.94
N LEU A 397 44.11 44.51 0.41
CA LEU A 397 43.87 44.34 -1.04
C LEU A 397 42.58 43.54 -1.33
N ALA A 398 41.40 44.18 -1.29
CA ALA A 398 40.23 43.80 -2.11
C ALA A 398 39.10 44.85 -2.05
N VAL A 399 38.96 45.54 -3.17
CA VAL A 399 38.01 46.55 -3.68
C VAL A 399 36.55 46.53 -3.15
N ASN A 400 36.07 47.74 -2.84
CA ASN A 400 34.69 48.17 -2.57
C ASN A 400 33.70 47.91 -3.73
N LEU A 401 32.62 47.19 -3.47
CA LEU A 401 31.34 47.27 -4.20
C LEU A 401 30.22 46.84 -3.25
N THR A 402 29.58 47.79 -2.56
CA THR A 402 28.55 47.52 -1.55
C THR A 402 27.16 47.96 -2.00
N ILE A 403 26.23 47.00 -1.94
CA ILE A 403 24.79 46.97 -1.58
C ILE A 403 23.96 48.28 -1.53
N GLU A 404 24.52 49.46 -1.24
CA GLU A 404 23.78 50.72 -1.09
C GLU A 404 23.02 51.17 -2.35
N LYS A 405 23.44 50.74 -3.55
CA LYS A 405 22.74 51.07 -4.79
C LYS A 405 21.45 50.26 -5.03
N CYS A 406 21.22 49.16 -4.32
CA CYS A 406 19.98 48.37 -4.47
C CYS A 406 18.80 48.93 -3.68
N LEU A 407 19.04 49.74 -2.64
CA LEU A 407 17.99 50.25 -1.75
C LEU A 407 17.10 51.33 -2.37
N ILE A 408 17.63 52.11 -3.32
CA ILE A 408 16.94 53.28 -3.91
C ILE A 408 15.79 52.88 -4.87
N ILE A 409 15.71 51.64 -5.33
CA ILE A 409 14.71 51.20 -6.32
C ILE A 409 13.43 50.64 -5.64
N SER A 410 13.47 50.32 -4.35
CA SER A 410 12.34 49.70 -3.64
C SER A 410 11.20 50.65 -3.24
N GLU A 411 11.39 51.97 -3.31
CA GLU A 411 10.39 52.94 -2.85
C GLU A 411 9.27 53.26 -3.87
N ARG A 412 9.30 52.71 -5.09
CA ARG A 412 8.34 53.07 -6.16
C ARG A 412 7.43 51.94 -6.68
N MET A 413 7.43 50.76 -6.06
CA MET A 413 6.51 49.67 -6.44
C MET A 413 5.42 49.48 -5.38
N TRP A 414 4.20 49.94 -5.69
CA TRP A 414 3.01 49.69 -4.87
C TRP A 414 2.58 48.21 -5.01
N PHE A 415 2.97 47.39 -4.04
CA PHE A 415 2.38 46.07 -3.77
C PHE A 415 2.03 45.97 -2.28
N PRO A 416 0.77 45.67 -1.90
CA PRO A 416 0.37 45.54 -0.50
C PRO A 416 1.07 44.40 0.26
N GLN A 417 1.54 43.36 -0.45
CA GLN A 417 2.10 42.14 0.16
C GLN A 417 3.62 42.21 0.44
N VAL A 418 4.35 43.15 -0.15
CA VAL A 418 5.81 43.32 0.12
C VAL A 418 6.05 44.05 1.46
N LYS A 419 5.07 44.82 1.95
CA LYS A 419 5.19 45.53 3.22
C LYS A 419 5.34 44.61 4.43
N GLU A 420 4.68 43.45 4.47
CA GLU A 420 4.78 42.56 5.65
C GLU A 420 6.16 41.92 5.78
N TYR A 421 6.80 41.53 4.67
CA TYR A 421 8.10 40.84 4.74
C TYR A 421 9.26 41.75 5.15
N PHE A 422 9.22 43.03 4.75
CA PHE A 422 10.24 44.01 5.14
C PHE A 422 9.93 44.73 6.46
N SER A 423 8.67 44.76 6.91
CA SER A 423 8.34 45.32 8.23
C SER A 423 8.79 44.41 9.38
N ILE A 424 8.91 43.11 9.15
CA ILE A 424 9.34 42.14 10.18
C ILE A 424 10.87 42.16 10.34
N SER A 425 11.63 42.44 9.28
CA SER A 425 13.09 42.47 9.32
C SER A 425 13.69 43.77 9.88
N TYR A 426 12.90 44.84 10.02
CA TYR A 426 13.35 46.12 10.59
C TYR A 426 13.04 46.29 12.10
N GLN A 427 12.43 45.30 12.77
CA GLN A 427 12.20 45.36 14.22
C GLN A 427 13.21 44.58 15.07
N ILE A 428 14.27 44.00 14.49
CA ILE A 428 15.27 43.23 15.26
C ILE A 428 16.65 43.91 15.35
N ASN A 429 16.89 45.08 14.75
CA ASN A 429 18.13 45.82 14.98
C ASN A 429 17.96 47.35 14.96
N VAL A 430 17.44 47.89 16.07
CA VAL A 430 17.92 49.17 16.64
C VAL A 430 18.58 48.86 17.95
#